data_AF-A0A7W2NTG1-F1
#
_entry.id   AF-A0A7W2NTG1-F1
#
_cell.length_a   1.000
_cell.length_b   1.000
_cell.length_c   1.000
_cell.angle_alpha   90.00
_cell.angle_beta   90.00
_cell.angle_gamma   90.00
#
_symmetry.space_group_name_H-M   'P 1'
#
loop_
_entity.id
_entity.type
_entity.pdbx_description
1 polymer ?
#
loop_
_entity_poly.entity_id
_entity_poly.type
_entity_poly.pdbx_seq_one_letter_code
_entity_poly.pdbx_strand_id
1 'polypeptide(L)'
;MVITKLDRLARSLTDLHKLVDMIEAKGATLNVLNQAVDTSSSNGKLMFSMLGALAEFEKDIINERVQKGLERVRAKGVKFGKPRQIPDKDRKRIVELVDDENTNLTKQEIADMIGCFRN
;
A
#
# COMPACT_ATOMS: atom_id res chain seq x y z
N MET A 1 -4.71 -16.29 23.81
CA MET A 1 -5.48 -15.85 22.63
C MET A 1 -5.43 -16.95 21.59
N VAL A 2 -6.56 -17.27 20.95
CA VAL A 2 -6.63 -18.35 19.96
C VAL A 2 -7.05 -17.78 18.61
N ILE A 3 -6.32 -18.10 17.55
CA ILE A 3 -6.62 -17.68 16.18
C ILE A 3 -6.52 -18.86 15.21
N THR A 4 -7.18 -18.75 14.06
CA THR A 4 -7.14 -19.80 13.03
C THR A 4 -5.91 -19.70 12.13
N LYS A 5 -5.48 -18.50 11.74
CA LYS A 5 -4.32 -18.28 10.87
C LYS A 5 -3.55 -17.01 11.24
N LEU A 6 -2.22 -17.02 11.04
CA LEU A 6 -1.34 -15.88 11.33
C LEU A 6 -1.63 -14.62 10.51
N ASP A 7 -2.04 -14.75 9.24
CA ASP A 7 -2.35 -13.62 8.35
C ASP A 7 -3.52 -12.75 8.85
N ARG A 8 -4.35 -13.28 9.75
CA ARG A 8 -5.47 -12.56 10.36
C ARG A 8 -5.07 -11.72 11.57
N LEU A 9 -3.87 -11.91 12.10
CA LEU A 9 -3.41 -11.26 13.32
C LEU A 9 -2.55 -10.02 13.03
N ALA A 10 -1.68 -10.06 12.01
CA ALA A 10 -0.73 -8.99 11.75
C ALA A 10 -0.46 -8.83 10.24
N ARG A 11 -0.15 -7.59 9.83
CA ARG A 11 0.12 -7.24 8.41
C ARG A 11 1.61 -7.35 8.03
N SER A 12 2.48 -7.56 9.02
CA SER A 12 3.92 -7.78 8.84
C SER A 12 4.46 -8.67 9.95
N LEU A 13 5.61 -9.31 9.72
CA LEU A 13 6.29 -10.12 10.73
C LEU A 13 6.72 -9.29 11.94
N THR A 14 7.21 -8.08 11.72
CA THR A 14 7.57 -7.14 12.78
C THR A 14 6.38 -6.79 13.67
N ASP A 15 5.22 -6.54 13.07
CA ASP A 15 3.97 -6.28 13.77
C ASP A 15 3.50 -7.50 14.56
N LEU A 16 3.68 -8.69 13.97
CA LEU A 16 3.37 -9.97 14.60
C LEU A 16 4.23 -10.23 15.85
N HIS A 17 5.55 -10.02 15.78
CA HIS A 17 6.44 -10.16 16.94
C HIS A 17 6.06 -9.21 18.06
N LYS A 18 5.81 -7.93 17.74
CA LYS A 18 5.35 -6.94 18.74
C LYS A 18 4.06 -7.38 19.43
N LEU A 19 3.11 -7.93 18.67
CA LEU A 19 1.86 -8.45 19.22
C LEU A 19 2.08 -9.62 20.17
N VAL A 20 2.98 -10.55 19.82
CA VAL A 20 3.33 -11.69 20.68
C VAL A 20 3.99 -11.19 21.97
N ASP A 21 4.96 -10.28 21.88
CA ASP A 21 5.63 -9.71 23.06
C ASP A 21 4.62 -9.02 24.00
N MET A 22 3.65 -8.30 23.44
CA MET A 22 2.57 -7.67 24.22
C MET A 22 1.63 -8.71 24.88
N ILE A 23 1.39 -9.85 24.22
CA ILE A 23 0.57 -10.93 24.76
C ILE A 23 1.32 -11.64 25.91
N GLU A 24 2.61 -11.92 25.73
CA GLU A 24 3.47 -12.54 26.74
C GLU A 24 3.66 -11.62 27.96
N ALA A 25 3.84 -10.32 27.75
CA ALA A 25 3.94 -9.33 28.83
C ALA A 25 2.67 -9.28 29.72
N LYS A 26 1.52 -9.71 29.18
CA LYS A 26 0.25 -9.83 29.92
C LYS A 26 0.05 -11.21 30.56
N GLY A 27 1.05 -12.10 30.49
CA GLY A 27 0.97 -13.46 31.02
C GLY A 27 0.09 -14.40 30.19
N ALA A 28 -0.20 -14.04 28.93
CA ALA A 28 -1.00 -14.86 28.02
C ALA A 28 -0.12 -15.44 26.90
N THR A 29 -0.63 -16.43 26.19
CA THR A 29 0.05 -17.05 25.04
C THR A 29 -0.80 -16.96 23.77
N LEU A 30 -0.13 -17.09 22.62
CA LEU A 30 -0.77 -17.17 21.31
C LEU A 30 -0.81 -18.64 20.85
N ASN A 31 -2.01 -19.12 20.51
CA ASN A 31 -2.23 -20.43 19.91
C ASN A 31 -2.84 -20.27 18.51
N VAL A 32 -2.22 -20.88 17.50
CA VAL A 32 -2.65 -20.82 16.10
C VAL A 32 -3.11 -22.21 15.64
N LEU A 33 -4.42 -22.37 15.47
CA LEU A 33 -5.05 -23.67 15.25
C LEU A 33 -4.61 -24.36 13.94
N ASN A 34 -4.60 -23.64 12.81
CA ASN A 34 -4.30 -24.27 11.52
C ASN A 34 -2.81 -24.55 11.31
N GLN A 35 -1.94 -23.94 12.09
CA GLN A 35 -0.49 -24.07 11.97
C GLN A 35 0.12 -24.87 13.14
N ALA A 36 -0.73 -25.35 14.07
CA ALA A 36 -0.34 -26.07 15.28
C ALA A 36 0.82 -25.41 16.05
N VAL A 37 0.84 -24.06 16.08
CA VAL A 37 1.90 -23.30 16.75
C VAL A 37 1.40 -22.86 18.12
N ASP A 38 2.06 -23.38 19.16
CA ASP A 38 1.88 -22.93 20.54
C ASP A 38 3.13 -22.19 21.02
N THR A 39 3.01 -20.87 21.14
CA THR A 39 4.10 -19.99 21.60
C THR A 39 4.48 -20.15 23.07
N SER A 40 3.76 -20.99 23.83
CA SER A 40 4.11 -21.32 25.22
C SER A 40 5.42 -22.10 25.37
N SER A 41 5.85 -22.82 24.32
CA SER A 41 7.04 -23.67 24.31
C SER A 41 8.17 -23.07 23.48
N SER A 42 9.44 -23.35 23.84
CA SER A 42 10.61 -22.90 23.05
C SER A 42 10.56 -23.40 21.60
N ASN A 43 10.08 -24.63 21.38
CA ASN A 43 9.92 -25.19 20.04
C ASN A 43 8.84 -24.44 19.25
N GLY A 44 7.72 -24.11 19.87
CA GLY A 44 6.66 -23.34 19.22
C GLY A 44 7.07 -21.89 18.93
N LYS A 45 7.87 -21.24 19.78
CA LYS A 45 8.49 -19.93 19.47
C LYS A 45 9.43 -19.99 18.26
N LEU A 46 10.22 -21.05 18.13
CA LEU A 46 11.08 -21.27 16.98
C LEU A 46 10.26 -21.46 15.69
N MET A 47 9.28 -22.37 15.73
CA MET A 47 8.38 -22.62 14.59
C MET A 47 7.62 -21.35 14.19
N PHE A 48 7.16 -20.58 15.16
CA PHE A 48 6.53 -19.28 14.94
C PHE A 48 7.43 -18.32 14.16
N SER A 49 8.67 -18.17 14.62
CA SER A 49 9.65 -17.28 13.99
C SER A 49 10.02 -17.73 12.58
N MET A 50 10.16 -19.05 12.37
CA MET A 50 10.46 -19.63 11.06
C MET A 50 9.30 -19.45 10.06
N LEU A 51 8.06 -19.68 10.49
CA LEU A 51 6.87 -19.45 9.66
C LEU A 51 6.72 -17.97 9.31
N GLY A 52 7.03 -17.10 10.26
CA GLY A 52 7.09 -15.66 10.04
C GLY A 52 8.09 -15.27 8.97
N ALA A 53 9.34 -15.74 9.10
CA ALA A 53 10.40 -15.48 8.13
C ALA A 53 10.06 -16.03 6.73
N LEU A 54 9.44 -17.20 6.65
CA LEU A 54 8.98 -17.78 5.39
C LEU A 54 7.91 -16.91 4.71
N ALA A 55 6.93 -16.42 5.48
CA ALA A 55 5.87 -15.56 4.95
C ALA A 55 6.43 -14.22 4.43
N GLU A 56 7.43 -13.65 5.11
CA GLU A 56 8.12 -12.44 4.65
C GLU A 56 8.91 -12.68 3.37
N PHE A 57 9.64 -13.80 3.31
CA PHE A 57 10.36 -14.23 2.11
C PHE A 57 9.44 -14.41 0.89
N GLU A 58 8.28 -15.06 1.05
CA GLU A 58 7.29 -15.20 -0.03
C GLU A 58 6.78 -13.85 -0.52
N LYS A 59 6.52 -12.92 0.40
CA LYS A 59 6.07 -11.56 0.09
C LYS A 59 7.15 -10.79 -0.70
N ASP A 60 8.41 -10.93 -0.31
CA ASP A 60 9.52 -10.29 -1.01
C ASP A 60 9.69 -10.81 -2.44
N ILE A 61 9.56 -12.14 -2.64
CA ILE A 61 9.55 -12.73 -3.98
C ILE A 61 8.41 -12.16 -4.83
N ILE A 62 7.21 -12.01 -4.27
CA ILE A 62 6.06 -11.44 -4.99
C ILE A 62 6.37 -9.99 -5.39
N ASN A 63 6.89 -9.19 -4.45
CA ASN A 63 7.26 -7.80 -4.70
C ASN A 63 8.31 -7.69 -5.80
N GLU A 64 9.35 -8.53 -5.77
CA GLU A 64 10.40 -8.55 -6.78
C GLU A 64 9.83 -8.84 -8.18
N ARG A 65 8.92 -9.83 -8.29
CA ARG A 65 8.23 -10.13 -9.56
C ARG A 65 7.39 -8.96 -10.04
N VAL A 66 6.67 -8.29 -9.14
CA VAL A 66 5.86 -7.11 -9.48
C VAL A 66 6.74 -5.99 -10.00
N GLN A 67 7.87 -5.70 -9.34
CA GLN A 67 8.80 -4.65 -9.79
C GLN A 67 9.37 -4.97 -11.18
N LYS A 68 9.84 -6.20 -11.41
CA LYS A 68 10.30 -6.66 -12.73
C LYS A 68 9.19 -6.53 -13.79
N GLY A 69 7.94 -6.83 -13.43
CA GLY A 69 6.78 -6.62 -14.30
C GLY A 69 6.55 -5.15 -14.63
N LEU A 70 6.59 -4.28 -13.62
CA LEU A 70 6.45 -2.82 -13.79
C LEU A 70 7.56 -2.24 -14.67
N GLU A 71 8.81 -2.65 -14.49
CA GLU A 71 9.94 -2.23 -15.33
C GLU A 71 9.71 -2.59 -16.81
N ARG A 72 9.29 -3.83 -17.09
CA ARG A 72 8.97 -4.26 -18.46
C ARG A 72 7.86 -3.42 -19.09
N VAL A 73 6.83 -3.09 -18.31
CA VAL A 73 5.69 -2.31 -18.78
C VAL A 73 6.06 -0.83 -18.94
N ARG A 74 6.89 -0.27 -18.06
CA ARG A 74 7.48 1.07 -18.20
C ARG A 74 8.37 1.17 -19.44
N ALA A 75 9.19 0.16 -19.73
CA ALA A 75 10.01 0.11 -20.94
C ALA A 75 9.17 0.10 -22.23
N LYS A 76 7.94 -0.40 -22.17
CA LYS A 76 6.96 -0.31 -23.27
C LYS A 76 6.24 1.05 -23.38
N GLY A 77 6.58 2.02 -22.52
CA GLY A 77 6.00 3.37 -22.53
C GLY A 77 4.59 3.47 -21.95
N VAL A 78 4.11 2.43 -21.25
CA VAL A 78 2.78 2.48 -20.63
C VAL A 78 2.78 3.50 -19.49
N LYS A 79 1.85 4.45 -19.55
CA LYS A 79 1.65 5.44 -18.49
C LYS A 79 0.84 4.81 -17.35
N PHE A 80 1.42 4.83 -16.16
CA PHE A 80 0.77 4.38 -14.92
C PHE A 80 0.07 5.54 -14.20
N GLY A 81 -0.87 5.21 -13.33
CA GLY A 81 -1.62 6.17 -12.52
C GLY A 81 -2.96 6.56 -13.14
N LYS A 82 -3.67 7.47 -12.47
CA LYS A 82 -4.96 7.96 -12.92
C LYS A 82 -4.79 8.67 -14.28
N PRO A 83 -5.59 8.33 -15.31
CA PRO A 83 -5.52 9.04 -16.59
C PRO A 83 -5.83 10.51 -16.38
N ARG A 84 -5.22 11.36 -17.22
CA ARG A 84 -5.49 12.79 -17.21
C ARG A 84 -6.97 13.02 -17.52
N GLN A 85 -7.65 13.80 -16.67
CA GLN A 85 -9.08 14.08 -16.83
C GLN A 85 -9.35 15.29 -17.72
N ILE A 86 -8.44 16.27 -17.74
CA ILE A 86 -8.54 17.47 -18.58
C ILE A 86 -7.79 17.24 -19.89
N PRO A 87 -8.45 17.33 -21.05
CA PRO A 87 -7.82 17.26 -22.37
C PRO A 87 -6.72 18.31 -22.56
N ASP A 88 -5.73 18.01 -23.41
CA ASP A 88 -4.60 18.93 -23.63
C ASP A 88 -5.03 20.27 -24.27
N LYS A 89 -6.14 20.28 -25.03
CA LYS A 89 -6.73 21.51 -25.60
C LYS A 89 -7.20 22.46 -24.51
N ASP A 90 -7.93 21.93 -23.52
CA ASP A 90 -8.49 22.75 -22.44
C ASP A 90 -7.37 23.22 -21.50
N ARG A 91 -6.29 22.43 -21.33
CA ARG A 91 -5.09 22.88 -20.62
C ARG A 91 -4.41 24.09 -21.25
N LYS A 92 -4.20 24.08 -22.57
CA LYS A 92 -3.60 25.23 -23.27
C LYS A 92 -4.45 26.47 -23.06
N ARG A 93 -5.78 26.31 -23.16
CA ARG A 93 -6.73 27.37 -22.92
C ARG A 93 -6.71 27.89 -21.48
N ILE A 94 -6.52 27.03 -20.48
CA ILE A 94 -6.32 27.45 -19.08
C ILE A 94 -5.07 28.32 -18.96
N VAL A 95 -3.94 27.87 -19.53
CA VAL A 95 -2.67 28.61 -19.45
C VAL A 95 -2.79 29.98 -20.12
N GLU A 96 -3.37 30.02 -21.33
CA GLU A 96 -3.62 31.27 -22.06
C GLU A 96 -4.50 32.24 -21.27
N LEU A 97 -5.60 31.76 -20.66
CA LEU A 97 -6.52 32.61 -19.87
C LEU A 97 -5.94 33.05 -18.52
N VAL A 98 -4.95 32.35 -17.99
CA VAL A 98 -4.26 32.71 -16.74
C VAL A 98 -3.13 33.71 -17.00
N ASP A 99 -2.44 33.59 -18.13
CA ASP A 99 -1.30 34.44 -18.49
C ASP A 99 -1.72 35.74 -19.19
N ASP A 100 -2.95 35.82 -19.72
CA ASP A 100 -3.49 37.04 -20.33
C ASP A 100 -3.91 38.06 -19.25
N GLU A 101 -3.05 39.06 -19.01
CA GLU A 101 -3.26 40.16 -18.06
C GLU A 101 -4.49 41.04 -18.39
N ASN A 102 -5.04 40.96 -19.60
CA ASN A 102 -6.27 41.66 -19.97
C ASN A 102 -7.55 40.92 -19.58
N THR A 103 -7.47 39.61 -19.34
CA THR A 103 -8.60 38.84 -18.79
C THR A 103 -8.65 39.02 -17.29
N ASN A 104 -9.57 39.86 -16.82
CA ASN A 104 -9.87 40.07 -15.39
C ASN A 104 -10.61 38.87 -14.76
N LEU A 105 -10.32 37.64 -15.24
CA LEU A 105 -10.98 36.40 -14.85
C LEU A 105 -10.29 35.80 -13.63
N THR A 106 -11.09 35.40 -12.66
CA THR A 106 -10.62 34.68 -11.50
C THR A 106 -10.36 33.21 -11.84
N LYS A 107 -9.46 32.57 -11.08
CA LYS A 107 -9.21 31.12 -11.22
C LYS A 107 -10.47 30.26 -11.07
N GLN A 108 -11.47 30.74 -10.31
CA GLN A 108 -12.74 30.05 -10.15
C GLN A 108 -13.58 30.12 -11.43
N GLU A 109 -13.66 31.28 -12.07
CA GLU A 109 -14.42 31.45 -13.33
C GLU A 109 -13.80 30.66 -14.49
N ILE A 110 -12.47 30.57 -14.55
CA ILE A 110 -11.76 29.74 -15.53
C ILE A 110 -12.08 28.25 -15.29
N ALA A 111 -12.11 27.81 -14.03
CA ALA A 111 -12.42 26.45 -13.66
C ALA A 111 -13.88 26.08 -13.98
N ASP A 112 -14.82 26.98 -13.71
CA ASP A 112 -16.24 26.81 -14.02
C ASP A 112 -16.49 26.76 -15.53
N MET A 113 -15.79 27.60 -16.31
CA MET A 113 -15.88 27.61 -17.78
C MET A 113 -15.43 26.27 -18.41
N ILE A 114 -14.49 25.59 -17.77
CA ILE A 114 -13.89 24.33 -18.26
C ILE A 114 -14.49 23.10 -17.57
N GLY A 115 -15.29 23.30 -16.52
CA GLY A 115 -15.92 22.22 -15.76
C GLY A 115 -14.91 21.40 -14.93
N CYS A 116 -13.85 22.03 -14.43
CA CYS A 116 -12.84 21.39 -13.58
C CYS A 116 -12.81 22.03 -12.18
N PHE A 117 -12.18 21.35 -11.22
CA PHE A 117 -11.95 21.94 -9.90
C PHE A 117 -10.88 23.04 -9.98
N ARG A 118 -11.01 24.09 -9.15
CA ARG A 118 -10.07 25.22 -9.08
C ARG A 118 -8.65 24.83 -8.62
N ASN A 119 -8.51 23.73 -7.91
CA ASN A 119 -7.28 23.33 -7.21
C ASN A 119 -6.16 22.84 -8.14
#